data_AF-A0A9W4RKC9-F1
#
_entry.id   AF-A0A9W4RKC9-F1
#
_cell.length_a   1.000
_cell.length_b   1.000
_cell.length_c   1.000
_cell.angle_alpha   90.00
_cell.angle_beta   90.00
_cell.angle_gamma   90.00
#
_symmetry.space_group_name_H-M   'P 1'
#
loop_
_entity.id
_entity.type
_entity.pdbx_description
1 polymer ?
#
loop_
_entity_poly.entity_id
_entity_poly.type
_entity_poly.pdbx_seq_one_letter_code
_entity_poly.pdbx_strand_id
1 'polypeptide(L)'
;MAYCDFCAKFTVEYLFYQDIKFHHDLKSLKESAETGCDFCGLCWVSIKAKCMPQYLTELLNGERPSSLDGDQPWYPSIWLHGQIVPVASDSADGVWITCGRSRTSVDLGLSETNPPGCPLSIKLSSYAVSSG
;
A
#
# COMPACT_ATOMS: atom_id res chain seq x y z
N MET A 1 -0.37 19.41 -10.64
CA MET A 1 0.48 18.28 -10.21
C MET A 1 1.23 18.74 -8.97
N ALA A 2 0.69 18.45 -7.78
CA ALA A 2 1.30 18.84 -6.51
C ALA A 2 1.55 17.57 -5.70
N TYR A 3 2.79 17.13 -5.57
CA TYR A 3 3.11 16.00 -4.71
C TYR A 3 3.01 16.38 -3.24
N CYS A 4 2.51 15.49 -2.38
CA CYS A 4 2.66 15.66 -0.93
C CYS A 4 4.15 15.55 -0.54
N ASP A 5 4.50 15.97 0.68
CA ASP A 5 5.90 16.01 1.15
C ASP A 5 6.64 14.66 1.01
N PHE A 6 5.91 13.55 1.18
CA PHE A 6 6.46 12.21 0.95
C PHE A 6 6.71 11.99 -0.54
N CYS A 7 5.68 12.12 -1.37
CA CYS A 7 5.75 11.85 -2.81
C CYS A 7 6.75 12.76 -3.53
N ALA A 8 6.97 13.98 -3.03
CA ALA A 8 7.94 14.92 -3.59
C ALA A 8 9.40 14.45 -3.43
N LYS A 9 9.68 13.59 -2.44
CA LYS A 9 11.02 13.07 -2.12
C LYS A 9 11.18 11.59 -2.48
N PHE A 10 10.08 10.93 -2.81
CA PHE A 10 10.03 9.50 -3.06
C PHE A 10 10.70 9.17 -4.40
N THR A 11 11.67 8.25 -4.36
CA THR A 11 12.31 7.66 -5.55
C THR A 11 12.09 6.16 -5.56
N VAL A 12 12.00 5.57 -6.76
CA VAL A 12 11.78 4.12 -6.94
C VAL A 12 12.91 3.29 -6.32
N GLU A 13 14.11 3.84 -6.22
CA GLU A 13 15.27 3.17 -5.63
C GLU A 13 15.02 2.72 -4.20
N TYR A 14 14.25 3.49 -3.42
CA TYR A 14 13.92 3.10 -2.05
C TYR A 14 13.18 1.76 -1.98
N LEU A 15 12.38 1.42 -3.00
CA LEU A 15 11.62 0.17 -3.05
C LEU A 15 12.48 -1.05 -3.37
N PHE A 16 13.70 -0.87 -3.88
CA PHE A 16 14.62 -1.99 -4.13
C PHE A 16 15.24 -2.53 -2.85
N TYR A 17 15.35 -1.68 -1.82
CA TYR A 17 16.11 -2.01 -0.61
C TYR A 17 15.21 -2.34 0.58
N GLN A 18 14.02 -1.73 0.69
CA GLN A 18 13.14 -1.94 1.85
C GLN A 18 11.70 -1.51 1.58
N ASP A 19 10.78 -2.04 2.38
CA ASP A 19 9.43 -1.49 2.52
C ASP A 19 9.50 -0.08 3.11
N ILE A 20 8.63 0.80 2.62
CA ILE A 20 8.62 2.20 3.03
C ILE A 20 7.25 2.55 3.58
N LYS A 21 7.25 3.14 4.77
CA LYS A 21 6.03 3.70 5.36
C LYS A 21 5.62 4.92 4.54
N PHE A 22 4.44 4.84 3.94
CA PHE A 22 3.95 5.84 3.00
C PHE A 22 2.98 6.82 3.68
N HIS A 23 1.93 6.29 4.31
CA HIS A 23 0.94 7.07 5.05
C HIS A 23 0.68 6.44 6.43
N HIS A 24 0.22 7.25 7.39
CA HIS A 24 -0.05 6.76 8.74
C HIS A 24 -1.31 5.88 8.82
N ASP A 25 -2.25 6.09 7.90
CA ASP A 25 -3.45 5.29 7.71
C ASP A 25 -4.04 5.51 6.31
N LEU A 26 -5.12 4.79 5.99
CA LEU A 26 -5.79 4.91 4.69
C LEU A 26 -6.48 6.27 4.50
N LYS A 27 -6.96 6.88 5.59
CA LYS A 27 -7.66 8.17 5.56
C LYS A 27 -6.73 9.27 5.07
N SER A 28 -5.51 9.34 5.58
CA SER A 28 -4.52 10.33 5.18
C SER A 28 -4.01 10.17 3.74
N LEU A 29 -3.96 8.93 3.24
CA LEU A 29 -3.70 8.67 1.82
C LEU A 29 -4.83 9.22 0.95
N LYS A 30 -6.09 8.97 1.33
CA LYS A 30 -7.27 9.52 0.65
C LYS A 30 -7.26 11.05 0.67
N GLU A 31 -6.99 11.67 1.82
CA GLU A 31 -6.92 13.13 1.94
C GLU A 31 -5.83 13.73 1.04
N SER A 32 -4.66 13.09 0.96
CA SER A 32 -3.57 13.53 0.09
C SER A 32 -3.92 13.39 -1.40
N ALA A 33 -4.65 12.33 -1.76
CA ALA A 33 -5.20 12.16 -3.10
C ALA A 33 -6.23 13.26 -3.43
N GLU A 34 -7.16 13.55 -2.52
CA GLU A 34 -8.18 14.58 -2.69
C GLU A 34 -7.60 16.01 -2.72
N THR A 35 -6.44 16.22 -2.09
CA THR A 35 -5.67 17.47 -2.13
C THR A 35 -4.86 17.63 -3.43
N GLY A 36 -4.83 16.61 -4.31
CA GLY A 36 -4.23 16.70 -5.63
C GLY A 36 -2.84 16.07 -5.78
N CYS A 37 -2.45 15.17 -4.87
CA CYS A 37 -1.23 14.38 -5.06
C CYS A 37 -1.45 13.24 -6.05
N ASP A 38 -0.81 13.35 -7.23
CA ASP A 38 -1.01 12.42 -8.35
C ASP A 38 -0.70 10.96 -7.97
N PHE A 39 0.41 10.71 -7.28
CA PHE A 39 0.78 9.34 -6.88
C PHE A 39 -0.16 8.78 -5.79
N CYS A 40 -0.54 9.60 -4.79
CA CYS A 40 -1.57 9.21 -3.82
C CYS A 40 -2.90 8.92 -4.53
N GLY A 41 -3.25 9.71 -5.55
CA GLY A 41 -4.45 9.51 -6.38
C GLY A 41 -4.44 8.18 -7.12
N LEU A 42 -3.33 7.82 -7.77
CA LEU A 42 -3.14 6.52 -8.41
C LEU A 42 -3.30 5.36 -7.43
N CYS A 43 -2.68 5.49 -6.25
CA CYS A 43 -2.80 4.50 -5.18
C CYS A 43 -4.25 4.38 -4.71
N TRP A 44 -4.92 5.51 -4.47
CA TRP A 44 -6.30 5.56 -4.01
C TRP A 44 -7.28 4.92 -5.01
N VAL A 45 -7.15 5.22 -6.30
CA VAL A 45 -7.96 4.62 -7.37
C VAL A 45 -7.75 3.10 -7.40
N SER A 46 -6.49 2.65 -7.30
CA SER A 46 -6.16 1.22 -7.28
C SER A 46 -6.77 0.51 -6.07
N ILE A 47 -6.71 1.14 -4.89
CA ILE A 47 -7.30 0.63 -3.65
C ILE A 47 -8.81 0.52 -3.78
N LYS A 48 -9.47 1.60 -4.21
CA LYS A 48 -10.93 1.64 -4.37
C LYS A 48 -11.44 0.61 -5.38
N ALA A 49 -10.64 0.30 -6.41
CA ALA A 49 -11.01 -0.68 -7.43
C ALA A 49 -10.87 -2.15 -6.98
N LYS A 50 -9.94 -2.44 -6.05
CA LYS A 50 -9.58 -3.83 -5.71
C LYS A 50 -9.90 -4.25 -4.27
N CYS A 51 -10.04 -3.30 -3.35
CA CYS A 51 -10.42 -3.58 -1.95
C CYS A 51 -11.94 -3.73 -1.83
N MET A 52 -12.42 -4.71 -1.05
CA MET A 52 -13.86 -4.88 -0.83
C MET A 52 -14.45 -3.67 -0.08
N PRO A 53 -15.65 -3.18 -0.44
CA PRO A 53 -16.23 -1.97 0.15
C PRO A 53 -16.35 -1.98 1.68
N GLN A 54 -16.63 -3.15 2.27
CA GLN A 54 -16.70 -3.32 3.72
C GLN A 54 -15.34 -3.00 4.38
N TYR A 55 -14.28 -3.70 3.96
CA TYR A 55 -12.93 -3.49 4.50
C TYR A 55 -12.40 -2.08 4.21
N LEU A 56 -12.75 -1.52 3.06
CA LEU A 56 -12.41 -0.13 2.74
C LEU A 56 -13.01 0.86 3.75
N THR A 57 -14.26 0.64 4.15
CA THR A 57 -14.95 1.48 5.13
C THR A 57 -14.31 1.35 6.51
N GLU A 58 -14.07 0.12 6.97
CA GLU A 58 -13.40 -0.18 8.24
C GLU A 58 -12.02 0.51 8.30
N LEU A 59 -11.20 0.34 7.26
CA LEU A 59 -9.86 0.95 7.18
C LEU A 59 -9.89 2.49 7.16
N LEU A 60 -10.88 3.10 6.50
CA LEU A 60 -11.05 4.56 6.49
C LEU A 60 -11.47 5.11 7.87
N ASN A 61 -12.16 4.31 8.67
CA ASN A 61 -12.49 4.63 10.05
C ASN A 61 -11.32 4.39 11.03
N GLY A 62 -10.19 3.87 10.54
CA GLY A 62 -9.06 3.46 11.38
C GLY A 62 -9.32 2.15 12.13
N GLU A 63 -10.37 1.42 11.76
CA GLU A 63 -10.78 0.17 12.40
C GLU A 63 -9.94 -1.00 11.86
N ARG A 64 -9.83 -2.03 12.69
CA ARG A 64 -9.26 -3.30 12.27
C ARG A 64 -10.27 -4.04 11.39
N PRO A 65 -9.85 -4.56 10.23
CA PRO A 65 -10.76 -5.29 9.36
C PRO A 65 -11.39 -6.50 10.03
N SER A 66 -12.69 -6.68 9.84
CA SER A 66 -13.46 -7.78 10.43
C SER A 66 -13.05 -9.17 9.95
N SER A 67 -12.31 -9.26 8.84
CA SER A 67 -11.73 -10.53 8.33
C SER A 67 -10.53 -11.04 9.12
N LEU A 68 -9.98 -10.23 10.03
CA LEU A 68 -8.78 -10.58 10.79
C LEU A 68 -9.14 -11.09 12.18
N ASP A 69 -9.03 -12.40 12.39
CA ASP A 69 -9.30 -13.03 13.69
C ASP A 69 -8.16 -12.82 14.72
N GLY A 70 -8.53 -12.79 16.01
CA GLY A 70 -7.62 -12.88 17.17
C GLY A 70 -7.05 -11.56 17.70
N ASP A 71 -6.47 -11.57 18.90
CA ASP A 71 -5.96 -10.36 19.60
C ASP A 71 -4.54 -9.91 19.17
N GLN A 72 -4.16 -10.15 17.92
CA GLN A 72 -2.85 -9.69 17.43
C GLN A 72 -2.78 -8.16 17.30
N PRO A 73 -1.59 -7.55 17.44
CA PRO A 73 -1.39 -6.13 17.17
C PRO A 73 -1.87 -5.74 15.77
N TRP A 74 -2.49 -4.57 15.68
CA TRP A 74 -3.01 -4.01 14.43
C TRP A 74 -2.34 -2.68 14.13
N TYR A 75 -1.92 -2.51 12.89
CA TYR A 75 -1.22 -1.33 12.41
C TYR A 75 -1.93 -0.76 11.17
N PRO A 76 -2.58 0.41 11.27
CA PRO A 76 -3.35 0.99 10.17
C PRO A 76 -2.44 1.62 9.09
N SER A 77 -1.15 1.78 9.38
CA SER A 77 -0.14 2.37 8.51
C SER A 77 -0.17 1.78 7.10
N ILE A 78 0.01 2.62 6.10
CA ILE A 78 0.05 2.22 4.70
C ILE A 78 1.50 2.18 4.24
N TRP A 79 1.87 1.07 3.59
CA TRP A 79 3.24 0.79 3.17
C TRP A 79 3.32 0.52 1.68
N LEU A 80 4.46 0.90 1.10
CA LEU A 80 4.86 0.52 -0.25
C LEU A 80 5.96 -0.54 -0.18
N HIS A 81 5.83 -1.57 -1.01
CA HIS A 81 6.77 -2.67 -1.11
C HIS A 81 7.12 -2.91 -2.59
N GLY A 82 8.41 -2.91 -2.93
CA GLY A 82 8.89 -3.37 -4.23
C GLY A 82 9.17 -4.86 -4.20
N GLN A 83 8.61 -5.60 -5.15
CA GLN A 83 8.91 -7.01 -5.36
C GLN A 83 9.57 -7.19 -6.72
N ILE A 84 10.75 -7.82 -6.73
CA ILE A 84 11.47 -8.25 -7.93
C ILE A 84 11.74 -9.76 -7.81
N VAL A 85 11.26 -10.54 -8.76
CA VAL A 85 11.39 -11.99 -8.84
C VAL A 85 12.34 -12.33 -10.00
N PRO A 86 13.52 -12.92 -9.73
CA PRO A 86 14.55 -13.14 -10.75
C PRO A 86 14.20 -14.08 -11.91
N VAL A 87 13.03 -14.73 -11.91
CA VAL A 87 12.71 -15.83 -12.86
C VAL A 87 11.31 -15.67 -13.46
N ALA A 88 11.26 -15.14 -14.69
CA ALA A 88 10.30 -15.35 -15.79
C ALA A 88 8.78 -15.35 -15.50
N SER A 89 8.32 -14.87 -14.35
CA SER A 89 6.90 -14.66 -14.08
C SER A 89 6.66 -13.18 -13.82
N ASP A 90 6.41 -12.43 -14.90
CA ASP A 90 6.06 -10.99 -14.88
C ASP A 90 4.88 -10.67 -13.93
N SER A 91 4.12 -11.68 -13.51
CA SER A 91 2.99 -11.53 -12.59
C SER A 91 3.43 -11.19 -11.16
N ALA A 92 4.65 -11.49 -10.75
CA ALA A 92 5.13 -11.23 -9.38
C ALA A 92 5.85 -9.87 -9.22
N ASP A 93 6.45 -9.34 -10.29
CA ASP A 93 7.24 -8.10 -10.24
C ASP A 93 6.34 -6.86 -10.16
N GLY A 94 6.62 -5.97 -9.21
CA GLY A 94 5.95 -4.68 -9.17
C GLY A 94 5.95 -4.01 -7.80
N VAL A 95 5.19 -2.93 -7.71
CA VAL A 95 4.99 -2.18 -6.47
C VAL A 95 3.66 -2.59 -5.86
N TRP A 96 3.69 -2.92 -4.57
CA TRP A 96 2.53 -3.27 -3.79
C TRP A 96 2.24 -2.18 -2.77
N ILE A 97 0.95 -1.88 -2.60
CA ILE A 97 0.45 -1.08 -1.50
C ILE A 97 -0.25 -1.98 -0.50
N THR A 98 0.12 -1.84 0.78
CA THR A 98 -0.31 -2.74 1.86
C THR A 98 -0.75 -1.96 3.09
N CYS A 99 -1.62 -2.55 3.91
CA CYS A 99 -1.87 -2.07 5.27
C CYS A 99 -1.02 -2.88 6.25
N GLY A 100 -0.17 -2.18 6.98
CA GLY A 100 0.99 -2.75 7.66
C GLY A 100 2.12 -3.07 6.70
N ARG A 101 3.30 -3.30 7.25
CA ARG A 101 4.50 -3.68 6.50
C ARG A 101 4.36 -5.08 5.89
N SER A 102 4.93 -5.30 4.70
CA SER A 102 4.84 -6.58 4.03
C SER A 102 5.65 -7.65 4.76
N ARG A 103 5.05 -8.83 4.91
CA ARG A 103 5.69 -10.04 5.48
C ARG A 103 6.74 -10.66 4.56
N THR A 104 6.82 -10.22 3.31
CA THR A 104 7.80 -10.69 2.32
C THR A 104 9.19 -10.08 2.52
N SER A 105 9.32 -9.05 3.37
CA SER A 105 10.62 -8.59 3.83
C SER A 105 11.25 -9.65 4.75
N VAL A 106 12.51 -9.97 4.50
CA VAL A 106 13.22 -11.18 5.00
C VAL A 106 13.37 -11.21 6.54
N ASP A 107 12.96 -10.16 7.23
CA ASP A 107 13.02 -10.03 8.69
C ASP A 107 11.64 -10.20 9.34
N LEU A 108 11.42 -11.37 9.95
CA LEU A 108 10.20 -11.73 10.67
C LEU A 108 9.97 -10.97 12.00
N GLY A 109 10.74 -9.90 12.26
CA GLY A 109 10.70 -9.10 13.49
C GLY A 109 10.46 -7.61 13.27
N LEU A 110 10.08 -7.20 12.06
CA LEU A 110 9.89 -5.79 11.74
C LEU A 110 8.60 -5.25 12.38
N SER A 111 8.71 -4.05 12.96
CA SER A 111 7.57 -3.33 13.53
C SER A 111 6.52 -3.03 12.46
N GLU A 112 5.27 -2.90 12.88
CA GLU A 112 4.14 -2.53 12.03
C GLU A 112 3.72 -3.58 10.97
N THR A 113 4.11 -4.85 11.13
CA THR A 113 3.63 -5.96 10.30
C THR A 113 2.30 -6.52 10.81
N ASN A 114 1.27 -6.53 9.97
CA ASN A 114 -0.05 -7.07 10.30
C ASN A 114 -0.15 -8.61 10.17
N PRO A 115 -1.16 -9.25 10.78
CA PRO A 115 -1.48 -10.66 10.57
C PRO A 115 -1.65 -11.03 9.08
N PRO A 116 -1.38 -12.29 8.68
CA PRO A 116 -1.67 -12.72 7.33
C PRO A 116 -3.18 -12.63 7.06
N GLY A 117 -3.57 -12.43 5.80
CA GLY A 117 -4.98 -12.24 5.43
C GLY A 117 -5.49 -10.80 5.57
N CYS A 118 -4.60 -9.82 5.79
CA CYS A 118 -4.97 -8.41 5.73
C CYS A 118 -5.57 -8.09 4.34
N PRO A 119 -6.79 -7.51 4.27
CA PRO A 119 -7.51 -7.34 3.00
C PRO A 119 -6.92 -6.25 2.10
N LEU A 120 -6.02 -5.42 2.62
CA LEU A 120 -5.30 -4.42 1.83
C LEU A 120 -3.90 -4.92 1.48
N SER A 121 -3.81 -5.67 0.38
CA SER A 121 -2.55 -6.00 -0.28
C SER A 121 -2.78 -5.99 -1.79
N ILE A 122 -2.35 -4.91 -2.42
CA ILE A 122 -2.73 -4.59 -3.80
C ILE A 122 -1.49 -4.30 -4.63
N LYS A 123 -1.32 -5.04 -5.72
CA LYS A 123 -0.33 -4.70 -6.75
C LYS A 123 -0.80 -3.44 -7.49
N LEU A 124 0.01 -2.39 -7.45
CA LEU A 124 -0.13 -1.23 -8.32
C LEU A 124 0.21 -1.72 -9.73
N SER A 125 -0.81 -1.90 -10.57
CA SER A 125 -0.61 -2.24 -11.97
C SER A 125 0.05 -1.07 -12.68
N SER A 126 0.89 -1.37 -13.66
CA SER A 126 1.41 -0.40 -14.62
C SER A 126 0.22 0.26 -15.33
N TYR A 127 -0.16 1.46 -14.90
CA TYR A 127 -0.92 2.35 -15.77
C TYR A 127 0.05 2.83 -16.84
N ALA A 128 0.21 2.03 -17.90
CA ALA A 128 0.70 2.57 -19.15
C ALA A 128 -0.28 3.70 -19.49
N VAL A 129 0.23 4.94 -19.53
CA VAL A 129 -0.52 6.05 -20.10
C VAL A 129 -0.89 5.59 -21.49
N SER A 130 -2.15 5.22 -21.69
CA SER A 130 -2.70 5.08 -23.03
C SER A 130 -2.71 6.48 -23.61
N SER A 131 -1.59 6.86 -24.24
CA SER A 131 -1.52 7.99 -25.14
C SER A 131 -2.45 7.67 -26.30
N GLY A 132 -3.70 8.10 -26.15
CA GLY A 132 -4.71 8.20 -27.21
C GLY A 132 -4.77 9.62 -27.72
#